data_AF-A0AAE1NH72-F1
#
_entry.id   AF-A0AAE1NH72-F1
#
_cell.length_a   1.000
_cell.length_b   1.000
_cell.length_c   1.000
_cell.angle_alpha   90.00
_cell.angle_beta   90.00
_cell.angle_gamma   90.00
#
_symmetry.space_group_name_H-M   'P 1'
#
loop_
_entity.id
_entity.type
_entity.pdbx_description
1 polymer ?
#
loop_
_entity_poly.entity_id
_entity_poly.type
_entity_poly.pdbx_seq_one_letter_code
_entity_poly.pdbx_strand_id
1 'polypeptide(L)'
;MWLATAWVTVVVAAWLALVRGVPAASPTSCPPEELTVYKVVLDTHWSPRDFPKHYPEWRPPAQWSKLLGEWEGWQGCIFFSFLVS
;
A
#
# COMPACT_ATOMS: atom_id res chain seq x y z
N MET A 1 -40.23 40.22 16.18
CA MET A 1 -39.62 39.13 16.99
C MET A 1 -39.53 37.80 16.23
N TRP A 2 -40.62 37.32 15.61
CA TRP A 2 -40.66 36.02 14.90
C TRP A 2 -39.81 35.90 13.62
N LEU A 3 -39.57 37.02 12.91
CA LEU A 3 -38.75 37.01 11.69
C LEU A 3 -37.25 36.82 12.00
N ALA A 4 -36.76 37.38 13.11
CA ALA A 4 -35.37 37.25 13.53
C ALA A 4 -35.05 35.81 13.97
N THR A 5 -35.97 35.17 14.68
CA THR A 5 -35.81 33.76 15.10
C THR A 5 -35.84 32.81 13.91
N ALA A 6 -36.67 33.07 12.90
CA ALA A 6 -36.72 32.29 11.67
C ALA A 6 -35.43 32.40 10.84
N TRP A 7 -34.83 33.60 10.78
CA TRP A 7 -33.54 33.79 10.11
C TRP A 7 -32.40 33.06 10.81
N VAL A 8 -32.37 33.12 12.14
CA VAL A 8 -31.35 32.41 12.93
C VAL A 8 -31.48 30.90 12.75
N THR A 9 -32.70 30.35 12.75
CA THR A 9 -32.88 28.89 12.53
C THR A 9 -32.48 28.46 11.13
N VAL A 10 -32.76 29.24 10.10
CA VAL A 10 -32.33 28.94 8.72
C VAL A 10 -30.81 28.95 8.60
N VAL A 11 -30.14 29.95 9.17
CA VAL A 11 -28.67 30.05 9.13
C VAL A 11 -28.02 28.90 9.90
N VAL A 12 -28.54 28.57 11.09
CA VAL A 12 -28.02 27.45 11.89
C VAL A 12 -28.27 26.12 11.18
N ALA A 13 -29.43 25.92 10.56
CA ALA A 13 -29.72 24.72 9.80
C ALA A 13 -28.81 24.58 8.56
N ALA A 14 -28.55 25.68 7.85
CA ALA A 14 -27.63 25.71 6.71
C ALA A 14 -26.19 25.39 7.14
N TRP A 15 -25.72 25.97 8.25
CA TRP A 15 -24.41 25.66 8.83
C TRP A 15 -24.29 24.19 9.24
N LEU A 16 -25.30 23.63 9.91
CA LEU A 16 -25.32 22.23 10.31
C LEU A 16 -25.34 21.26 9.10
N ALA A 17 -26.03 21.64 8.02
CA ALA A 17 -26.04 20.86 6.79
C ALA A 17 -24.66 20.87 6.10
N LEU A 18 -23.99 22.02 6.07
CA LEU A 18 -22.63 22.14 5.53
C LEU A 18 -21.62 21.30 6.32
N VAL A 19 -21.67 21.34 7.66
CA VAL A 19 -20.76 20.57 8.51
C VAL A 19 -20.96 19.06 8.36
N ARG A 20 -22.19 18.60 8.11
CA ARG A 20 -22.49 17.17 7.88
C ARG A 20 -22.11 16.69 6.47
N GLY A 21 -22.05 17.59 5.50
CA GLY A 21 -21.76 17.27 4.10
C GLY A 21 -20.28 17.14 3.77
N VAL A 22 -19.38 17.44 4.71
CA VAL A 22 -17.94 17.25 4.52
C VAL A 22 -17.60 15.80 4.84
N PRO A 23 -17.30 14.93 3.85
CA PRO A 23 -16.78 13.61 4.14
C PRO A 23 -15.46 13.76 4.89
N ALA A 24 -15.36 13.17 6.08
CA ALA A 24 -14.11 13.06 6.79
C ALA A 24 -13.18 12.19 5.96
N ALA A 25 -12.32 12.79 5.14
CA ALA A 25 -11.25 12.09 4.45
C ALA A 25 -10.28 11.56 5.51
N SER A 26 -10.50 10.32 5.94
CA SER A 26 -9.57 9.61 6.81
C SER A 26 -8.32 9.25 6.00
N PRO A 27 -7.11 9.67 6.40
CA PRO A 27 -5.87 9.35 5.69
C PRO A 27 -5.46 7.87 5.81
N THR A 28 -6.32 7.00 6.35
CA THR A 28 -6.02 5.60 6.68
C THR A 28 -6.61 4.61 5.67
N SER A 29 -7.57 5.01 4.83
CA SER A 29 -8.13 4.10 3.81
C SER A 29 -7.47 4.36 2.46
N CYS A 30 -6.73 3.38 1.94
CA CYS A 30 -6.32 3.36 0.54
C CYS A 30 -7.57 3.62 -0.33
N PRO A 31 -7.57 4.62 -1.22
CA PRO A 31 -8.73 4.91 -2.06
C PRO A 31 -9.03 3.69 -2.93
N PRO A 32 -10.19 3.04 -2.77
CA PRO A 32 -10.51 1.79 -3.47
C PRO A 32 -10.73 1.97 -4.98
N GLU A 33 -10.85 3.22 -5.44
CA GLU A 33 -11.15 3.57 -6.82
C GLU A 33 -9.90 3.78 -7.69
N GLU A 34 -8.70 3.78 -7.09
CA GLU A 34 -7.45 4.01 -7.80
C GLU A 34 -6.60 2.72 -7.90
N LEU A 35 -6.73 2.02 -9.02
CA LEU A 35 -5.85 0.89 -9.33
C LEU A 35 -4.46 1.43 -9.68
N THR A 36 -3.50 1.19 -8.80
CA THR A 36 -2.08 1.52 -9.06
C THR A 36 -1.34 0.29 -9.57
N VAL A 37 -0.70 0.41 -10.73
CA VAL A 37 0.14 -0.66 -11.31
C VAL A 37 1.59 -0.42 -10.91
N TYR A 38 2.20 -1.40 -10.25
CA TYR A 38 3.60 -1.35 -9.82
C TYR A 38 4.49 -2.28 -10.65
N LYS A 39 5.71 -1.82 -10.93
CA LYS A 39 6.78 -2.68 -11.43
C LYS A 39 7.70 -3.04 -10.27
N VAL A 40 7.74 -4.33 -9.93
CA VAL A 40 8.68 -4.85 -8.93
C VAL A 40 9.92 -5.39 -9.65
N VAL A 41 11.10 -4.95 -9.21
CA VAL A 41 12.39 -5.45 -9.70
C VAL A 41 13.14 -6.02 -8.52
N LEU A 42 13.51 -7.30 -8.60
CA LEU A 42 14.38 -7.94 -7.63
C LEU A 42 15.79 -8.00 -8.20
N ASP A 43 16.72 -7.30 -7.54
CA ASP A 43 18.15 -7.42 -7.82
C ASP A 43 18.80 -8.27 -6.73
N THR A 44 19.54 -9.29 -7.12
CA THR A 44 20.13 -10.28 -6.22
C THR A 44 21.63 -10.32 -6.41
N HIS A 45 22.36 -9.85 -5.40
CA HIS A 45 23.82 -9.77 -5.45
C HIS A 45 24.47 -10.97 -4.78
N TRP A 46 24.44 -12.13 -5.45
CA TRP A 46 25.24 -13.28 -5.05
C TRP A 46 26.35 -13.49 -6.06
N SER A 47 27.54 -12.96 -5.72
CA SER A 47 28.73 -13.02 -6.57
C SER A 47 29.88 -13.73 -5.85
N PRO A 48 30.82 -14.37 -6.57
CA PRO A 48 32.02 -14.98 -5.96
C PRO A 48 32.94 -13.95 -5.29
N ARG A 49 32.89 -12.68 -5.70
CA ARG A 49 33.71 -11.61 -5.12
C ARG A 49 33.23 -11.22 -3.73
N ASP A 50 31.91 -11.11 -3.58
CA ASP A 50 31.27 -10.72 -2.32
C ASP A 50 31.12 -11.93 -1.38
N PHE A 51 30.91 -13.12 -1.95
CA PHE A 51 30.74 -14.38 -1.22
C PHE A 51 31.73 -15.45 -1.69
N PRO A 52 33.02 -15.32 -1.35
CA PRO A 52 34.08 -16.21 -1.85
C PRO A 52 34.08 -17.60 -1.21
N LYS A 53 33.44 -17.75 -0.04
CA LYS A 53 33.46 -19.02 0.70
C LYS A 53 32.45 -20.00 0.10
N HIS A 54 32.95 -21.09 -0.50
CA HIS A 54 32.15 -22.18 -1.07
C HIS A 54 31.09 -21.70 -2.07
N TYR A 55 31.44 -20.74 -2.94
CA TYR A 55 30.54 -20.34 -4.02
C TYR A 55 30.27 -21.54 -4.96
N PRO A 56 29.00 -21.92 -5.19
CA PRO A 56 28.69 -23.06 -6.02
C PRO A 56 28.90 -22.69 -7.50
N GLU A 57 30.09 -22.99 -8.03
CA GLU A 57 30.42 -22.86 -9.44
C GLU A 57 30.07 -24.12 -10.24
N TRP A 58 29.97 -25.28 -9.57
CA TRP A 58 29.75 -26.57 -10.20
C TRP A 58 28.48 -27.29 -9.70
N ARG A 59 27.61 -27.62 -10.66
CA ARG A 59 26.33 -28.36 -10.61
C ARG A 59 25.60 -28.50 -9.24
N PRO A 60 24.50 -27.74 -9.03
CA PRO A 60 24.03 -26.59 -9.82
C PRO A 60 24.91 -25.35 -9.56
N PRO A 61 25.13 -24.49 -10.56
CA PRO A 61 25.71 -23.18 -10.30
C PRO A 61 24.76 -22.35 -9.43
N ALA A 62 25.30 -21.33 -8.75
CA ALA A 62 24.54 -20.36 -7.97
C ALA A 62 23.35 -19.80 -8.77
N GLN A 63 22.13 -20.04 -8.27
CA GLN A 63 20.89 -19.66 -8.93
C GLN A 63 19.81 -19.30 -7.91
N TRP A 64 18.84 -18.51 -8.36
CA TRP A 64 17.66 -18.15 -7.59
C TRP A 64 16.45 -18.91 -8.12
N SER A 65 15.55 -19.28 -7.22
CA SER A 65 14.24 -19.81 -7.60
C SER A 65 13.35 -18.71 -8.19
N LYS A 66 12.24 -19.12 -8.81
CA LYS A 66 11.26 -18.17 -9.37
C LYS A 66 10.71 -17.28 -8.25
N LEU A 67 10.59 -15.99 -8.54
CA LEU A 67 9.92 -15.04 -7.67
C LEU A 67 8.42 -15.35 -7.65
N LEU A 68 7.89 -15.67 -6.46
CA LEU A 68 6.47 -15.87 -6.21
C LEU A 68 6.01 -14.79 -5.23
N GLY A 69 4.86 -14.18 -5.52
CA GLY A 69 4.27 -13.15 -4.68
C GLY A 69 2.75 -13.19 -4.78
N GLU A 70 2.10 -12.98 -3.65
CA GLU A 70 0.65 -12.81 -3.52
C GLU A 70 0.39 -11.48 -2.82
N TRP A 71 -0.65 -10.77 -3.25
CA TRP A 71 -1.08 -9.53 -2.65
C TRP A 71 -2.34 -9.80 -1.82
N GLU A 72 -2.23 -9.75 -0.50
CA GLU A 72 -3.37 -9.86 0.41
C GLU A 72 -3.66 -8.52 1.09
N GLY A 73 -4.91 -8.07 1.02
CA GLY A 73 -5.34 -6.71 1.34
C GLY A 73 -5.42 -6.33 2.83
N TRP A 74 -5.01 -7.21 3.76
CA TRP A 74 -5.18 -6.94 5.21
C TRP A 74 -3.89 -6.67 5.98
N GLN A 75 -2.72 -6.99 5.43
CA GLN A 75 -1.42 -6.68 6.02
C GLN A 75 -0.45 -6.46 4.85
N GLY A 76 -0.15 -5.21 4.51
CA GLY A 76 0.63 -4.83 3.32
C GLY A 76 2.10 -5.24 3.34
N CYS A 77 2.42 -6.49 3.67
CA CYS A 77 3.75 -7.08 3.59
C CYS A 77 3.75 -8.12 2.48
N ILE A 78 4.39 -7.79 1.35
CA ILE A 78 4.68 -8.79 0.31
C ILE A 78 5.77 -9.70 0.86
N PHE A 79 5.43 -10.97 1.09
CA PHE A 79 6.40 -11.98 1.49
C PHE A 79 7.00 -12.63 0.24
N PHE A 80 8.30 -12.43 0.02
CA PHE A 80 9.06 -13.17 -0.98
C PHE A 80 9.71 -14.37 -0.31
N SER A 81 9.22 -15.58 -0.59
CA SER A 81 9.86 -16.81 -0.15
C SER A 81 10.92 -17.24 -1.16
N PHE A 82 12.18 -17.29 -0.72
CA PHE A 82 13.29 -17.83 -1.51
C PHE A 82 13.60 -19.25 -1.03
N LEU A 83 13.49 -20.23 -1.92
CA LEU A 83 14.17 -21.50 -1.75
C LEU A 83 15.52 -21.38 -2.47
N VAL A 84 16.60 -21.34 -1.71
CA VAL A 84 17.94 -21.65 -2.21
C VAL A 84 17.94 -23.14 -2.50
N SER A 85 17.97 -23.51 -3.78
CA SER A 85 18.01 -24.91 -4.22
C SER A 85 19.43 -25.45 -4.26
#